data_AF-A0A662HI12-F1
#
_entry.id   AF-A0A662HI12-F1
#
_cell.length_a   1.000
_cell.length_b   1.000
_cell.length_c   1.000
_cell.angle_alpha   90.00
_cell.angle_beta   90.00
_cell.angle_gamma   90.00
#
_symmetry.space_group_name_H-M   'P 1'
#
loop_
_entity.id
_entity.type
_entity.pdbx_description
1 polymer ?
#
loop_
_entity_poly.entity_id
_entity_poly.type
_entity_poly.pdbx_seq_one_letter_code
_entity_poly.pdbx_strand_id
1 'polypeptide(L)'
;MAVRDLEGLLPPVRFTLDGCDVTIYEVLRSDLVNGERWYHVTLDLEYRGKRCRRFNLDAKSTPDFRKRLLVEIAKFKLMVLLGEMK
;
A
#
# COMPACT_ATOMS: atom_id res chain seq x y z
N MET A 1 9.80 7.69 -6.86
CA MET A 1 10.46 6.38 -7.12
C MET A 1 9.36 5.35 -7.37
N ALA A 2 9.41 4.52 -8.41
CA ALA A 2 8.38 3.48 -8.63
C ALA A 2 8.83 2.18 -7.95
N VAL A 3 8.02 1.61 -7.06
CA VAL A 3 8.31 0.32 -6.43
C VAL A 3 8.28 -0.78 -7.49
N ARG A 4 9.44 -1.39 -7.76
CA ARG A 4 9.59 -2.45 -8.78
C ARG A 4 9.43 -3.85 -8.19
N ASP A 5 9.79 -4.04 -6.93
CA ASP A 5 9.73 -5.33 -6.26
C ASP A 5 9.48 -5.17 -4.75
N LEU A 6 8.76 -6.13 -4.16
CA LEU A 6 8.46 -6.21 -2.73
C LEU A 6 9.57 -6.92 -1.94
N GLU A 7 10.32 -7.85 -2.57
CA GLU A 7 11.36 -8.65 -1.88
C GLU A 7 12.63 -7.84 -1.55
N GLY A 8 12.86 -6.71 -2.24
CA GLY A 8 14.04 -5.86 -2.07
C GLY A 8 13.77 -4.49 -1.46
N LEU A 9 12.60 -4.27 -0.86
CA LEU A 9 12.29 -3.00 -0.19
C LEU A 9 13.03 -2.89 1.15
N LEU A 10 13.70 -1.75 1.37
CA LEU A 10 14.24 -1.36 2.66
C LEU A 10 13.35 -0.26 3.25
N PRO A 11 12.42 -0.58 4.17
CA PRO A 11 11.51 0.41 4.73
C PRO A 11 12.20 1.42 5.67
N PRO A 12 11.63 2.63 5.84
CA PRO A 12 10.41 3.10 5.19
C PRO A 12 10.67 3.55 3.74
N VAL A 13 9.77 3.19 2.83
CA VAL A 13 9.83 3.64 1.43
C VAL A 13 8.60 4.47 1.11
N ARG A 14 8.81 5.69 0.62
CA ARG A 14 7.74 6.59 0.18
C ARG A 14 7.75 6.74 -1.34
N PHE A 15 6.58 6.63 -1.95
CA PHE A 15 6.40 6.87 -3.37
C PHE A 15 5.00 7.41 -3.67
N THR A 16 4.86 8.06 -4.82
CA THR A 16 3.57 8.56 -5.28
C THR A 16 2.97 7.59 -6.30
N LEU A 17 1.70 7.23 -6.11
CA LEU A 17 0.92 6.42 -7.03
C LEU A 17 -0.46 7.06 -7.18
N ASP A 18 -0.89 7.28 -8.42
CA ASP A 18 -2.19 7.89 -8.72
C ASP A 18 -2.42 9.21 -7.93
N GLY A 19 -1.38 10.05 -7.82
CA GLY A 19 -1.47 11.32 -7.08
C GLY A 19 -1.68 11.20 -5.56
N CYS A 20 -1.52 10.00 -4.99
CA CYS A 20 -1.52 9.74 -3.56
C CYS A 20 -0.11 9.31 -3.14
N ASP A 21 0.38 9.86 -2.03
CA ASP A 21 1.64 9.43 -1.45
C ASP A 21 1.41 8.20 -0.59
N VAL A 22 2.20 7.17 -0.85
CA VAL A 22 2.17 5.88 -0.17
C VAL A 22 3.46 5.72 0.61
N THR A 23 3.36 5.45 1.91
CA THR A 23 4.51 5.12 2.74
C THR A 23 4.41 3.67 3.19
N ILE A 24 5.33 2.83 2.73
CA ILE A 24 5.48 1.45 3.21
C ILE A 24 6.44 1.45 4.39
N TYR A 25 5.99 0.88 5.51
CA TYR A 25 6.77 0.77 6.76
C TYR A 25 7.35 -0.62 6.97
N GLU A 26 6.69 -1.65 6.46
CA GLU A 26 7.11 -3.05 6.64
C GLU A 26 6.56 -3.91 5.51
N VAL A 27 7.34 -4.89 5.10
CA VAL A 27 6.94 -5.93 4.15
C VAL A 27 7.36 -7.27 4.75
N LEU A 28 6.39 -8.08 5.15
CA LEU A 28 6.63 -9.45 5.63
C LEU A 28 6.25 -10.43 4.52
N ARG A 29 7.19 -11.31 4.14
CA ARG A 29 6.92 -12.41 3.23
C ARG A 29 6.64 -13.68 4.03
N SER A 30 5.52 -14.32 3.71
CA SER A 30 5.12 -15.62 4.22
C SER A 30 5.00 -16.60 3.06
N ASP A 31 5.64 -17.76 3.18
CA ASP A 31 5.48 -18.87 2.25
C ASP A 31 4.50 -19.87 2.89
N LEU A 32 3.36 -20.09 2.23
CA LEU A 32 2.30 -20.99 2.70
C LEU A 32 2.65 -22.44 2.37
N VAL A 33 2.07 -23.39 3.12
CA VAL A 33 2.31 -24.84 2.95
C VAL A 33 1.94 -25.35 1.56
N ASN A 34 1.00 -24.68 0.88
CA ASN A 34 0.61 -24.97 -0.50
C ASN A 34 1.60 -24.42 -1.56
N GLY A 35 2.70 -23.79 -1.14
CA GLY A 35 3.69 -23.16 -2.03
C GLY A 35 3.32 -21.76 -2.50
N GLU A 36 2.19 -21.19 -2.07
CA GLU A 36 1.84 -19.81 -2.41
C GLU A 36 2.65 -18.80 -1.58
N ARG A 37 3.07 -17.71 -2.24
CA ARG A 37 3.70 -16.57 -1.57
C ARG A 37 2.66 -15.56 -1.15
N TRP A 38 2.83 -15.02 0.04
CA TRP A 38 2.00 -13.98 0.62
C TRP A 38 2.87 -12.85 1.16
N TYR A 39 2.51 -11.61 0.85
CA TYR A 39 3.16 -10.41 1.34
C TYR A 39 2.17 -9.65 2.21
N HIS A 40 2.53 -9.43 3.47
CA HIS A 40 1.82 -8.52 4.36
C HIS A 40 2.56 -7.18 4.33
N VAL A 41 1.95 -6.15 3.72
CA VAL A 41 2.56 -4.84 3.57
C VAL A 41 1.89 -3.84 4.51
N THR A 42 2.61 -3.33 5.50
CA THR A 42 2.11 -2.26 6.39
C THR A 42 2.41 -0.91 5.77
N LEU A 43 1.37 -0.11 5.51
CA LEU A 43 1.50 1.17 4.83
C LEU A 43 0.50 2.24 5.32
N ASP A 44 0.77 3.50 4.98
CA ASP A 44 -0.22 4.57 5.01
C ASP A 44 -0.32 5.29 3.66
N LEU A 45 -1.40 6.06 3.53
CA LEU A 45 -1.75 6.86 2.37
C LEU A 45 -1.92 8.32 2.80
N GLU A 46 -1.41 9.22 1.98
CA GLU A 46 -1.56 10.66 2.13
C GLU A 46 -2.07 11.28 0.82
N TYR A 47 -3.16 12.04 0.92
CA TYR A 47 -3.81 12.68 -0.22
C TYR A 47 -4.39 14.03 0.22
N ARG A 48 -4.06 15.10 -0.50
CA ARG A 48 -4.51 16.48 -0.20
C ARG A 48 -4.28 16.90 1.26
N GLY A 49 -3.10 16.54 1.81
CA GLY A 49 -2.72 16.86 3.19
C GLY A 49 -3.47 16.07 4.27
N LYS A 50 -4.32 15.11 3.89
CA LYS A 50 -4.94 14.17 4.81
C LYS A 50 -4.21 12.84 4.75
N ARG A 51 -3.95 12.24 5.92
CA ARG A 51 -3.27 10.94 6.05
C ARG A 51 -4.19 9.92 6.70
N CYS A 52 -4.24 8.69 6.18
CA CYS A 52 -4.98 7.61 6.83
C CYS A 52 -4.21 7.05 8.03
N ARG A 53 -4.89 6.24 8.85
CA ARG A 53 -4.20 5.36 9.81
C ARG A 53 -3.42 4.29 9.04
N ARG A 54 -2.34 3.80 9.63
CA ARG A 54 -1.60 2.65 9.07
C ARG A 54 -2.52 1.44 8.97
N PHE A 55 -2.40 0.71 7.87
CA PHE A 55 -3.13 -0.52 7.64
C PHE A 55 -2.25 -1.52 6.90
N ASN A 56 -2.70 -2.77 6.86
CA ASN A 56 -2.01 -3.85 6.18
C ASN A 56 -2.71 -4.12 4.85
N LEU A 57 -1.91 -4.26 3.79
CA LEU A 57 -2.37 -4.66 2.47
C LEU A 57 -1.68 -5.94 2.07
N ASP A 58 -2.50 -6.98 1.93
CA ASP A 58 -2.04 -8.32 1.61
C ASP A 58 -2.03 -8.55 0.11
N ALA A 59 -0.91 -9.09 -0.40
CA ALA A 59 -0.71 -9.33 -1.82
C ALA A 59 0.08 -10.61 -2.08
N LYS A 60 -0.13 -11.24 -3.25
CA LYS A 60 0.64 -12.42 -3.67
C LYS A 60 1.90 -12.08 -4.49
N SER A 61 1.96 -10.86 -5.04
CA SER A 61 3.06 -10.39 -5.88
C SER A 61 3.03 -8.87 -6.01
N THR A 62 4.09 -8.26 -6.53
CA THR A 62 4.13 -6.80 -6.78
C THR A 62 3.02 -6.31 -7.73
N PRO A 63 2.69 -7.00 -8.85
CA PRO A 63 1.54 -6.62 -9.66
C PRO A 63 0.20 -6.72 -8.93
N ASP A 64 0.00 -7.74 -8.09
CA ASP A 64 -1.21 -7.91 -7.27
C ASP A 64 -1.30 -6.79 -6.22
N PHE A 65 -0.20 -6.50 -5.54
CA PHE A 65 -0.09 -5.38 -4.60
C PHE A 65 -0.48 -4.06 -5.26
N ARG A 66 0.06 -3.77 -6.45
CA ARG A 66 -0.29 -2.54 -7.18
C ARG A 66 -1.78 -2.45 -7.49
N LYS A 67 -2.42 -3.53 -7.94
CA LYS A 67 -3.86 -3.56 -8.23
C LYS A 67 -4.69 -3.28 -6.97
N ARG A 68 -4.36 -3.96 -5.88
CA ARG A 68 -5.04 -3.80 -4.58
C ARG A 68 -4.83 -2.41 -3.99
N LEU A 69 -3.61 -1.87 -4.11
CA LEU A 69 -3.26 -0.54 -3.64
C LEU A 69 -4.05 0.55 -4.37
N LEU A 70 -4.26 0.42 -5.68
CA LEU A 70 -5.12 1.35 -6.44
C LEU A 70 -6.57 1.35 -5.93
N VAL A 71 -7.10 0.18 -5.53
CA VAL A 71 -8.44 0.10 -4.93
C VAL A 71 -8.50 0.84 -3.60
N GLU A 72 -7.50 0.67 -2.74
CA GLU A 72 -7.43 1.38 -1.45
C GLU A 72 -7.22 2.89 -1.62
N ILE A 73 -6.40 3.31 -2.59
CA ILE A 73 -6.24 4.73 -2.95
C ILE A 73 -7.57 5.32 -3.43
N ALA A 74 -8.34 4.61 -4.26
CA ALA A 74 -9.63 5.08 -4.74
C ALA A 74 -10.64 5.26 -3.60
N LYS A 75 -10.73 4.29 -2.68
CA LYS A 75 -11.57 4.40 -1.47
C LYS A 75 -11.14 5.59 -0.61
N PHE A 76 -9.85 5.72 -0.37
CA PHE A 76 -9.29 6.79 0.44
C PHE A 76 -9.57 8.18 -0.14
N LYS A 77 -9.34 8.36 -1.44
CA LYS A 77 -9.68 9.60 -2.16
C LYS A 77 -11.17 9.92 -2.04
N LEU A 78 -12.04 8.93 -2.17
CA LEU A 78 -13.48 9.12 -2.04
C LEU A 78 -13.83 9.62 -0.62
N MET A 79 -13.29 9.02 0.43
CA MET A 79 -13.51 9.47 1.82
C MET A 79 -13.02 10.90 2.05
N VAL A 80 -11.88 11.28 1.47
CA VAL A 80 -11.36 12.66 1.53
C VAL A 80 -12.29 13.64 0.80
N LEU A 81 -12.80 13.27 -0.38
CA LEU A 81 -13.70 14.12 -1.17
C LEU A 81 -15.09 14.29 -0.54
N LEU A 82 -15.58 13.27 0.17
CA LEU A 82 -16.84 13.33 0.91
C LEU A 82 -16.74 14.11 2.24
N GLY A 83 -15.53 14.49 2.65
CA GLY A 83 -15.30 15.25 3.90
C GLY A 83 -15.37 14.39 5.17
N GLU A 84 -15.34 13.06 5.04
CA GLU A 84 -15.42 12.12 6.17
C GLU A 84 -14.11 12.05 6.97
N MET A 85 -13.03 12.60 6.42
CA MET A 85 -11.74 12.69 7.07
C MET A 85 -11.45 14.11 7.57
N LYS A 86 -11.77 14.36 8.84
CA LYS A 86 -11.45 15.60 9.55
C LYS A 86 -10.00 15.66 9.98
#